data_AF-A0A068UDV8-F1
#
_entry.id   AF-A0A068UDV8-F1
#
_cell.length_a   1.000
_cell.length_b   1.000
_cell.length_c   1.000
_cell.angle_alpha   90.00
_cell.angle_beta   90.00
_cell.angle_gamma   90.00
#
_symmetry.space_group_name_H-M   'P 1'
#
loop_
_entity.id
_entity.type
_entity.pdbx_description
1 polymer ?
#
loop_
_entity_poly.entity_id
_entity_poly.type
_entity_poly.pdbx_seq_one_letter_code
_entity_poly.pdbx_strand_id
1 'polypeptide(L)'
;MFLKNSPATVTLISRRCTRRLGTRMWRRGANLEGDTANFIETEQLLEFEGARISFLQIRGSIPLLWEQIVDLSYKPRLNIIDHDQTSKVVERHFSDLCQRYGDILVADLTDKNGDEGRLSMAYAAEMEKLQNIRYVSFDFHHSCGNSNFDNIELLYDQIAEDFEKQGYFFIGKEGEVLSEQKGIMRTNCVDCLDRTNVTQSFLARKCLNSQLQRVGILSSTDCISMFSEDFEIFKNLWVDQGDEISLEYSGTHALKRDLVRYGKQTMAGMIKDGISALSRYYLNNFQDGIRQASCFLFDSLLDAIDLISGRCDVNTSRPSSAQLNGFETFSYIPVASALLIGGLTVTSITLNQVGVAGRNAQTIVSSVICAGVTAGLMAVVKSNGRQICSKPRLCRLI
;
A
#
# COMPACT_ATOMS: atom_id res chain seq x y z
N MET A 1 16.37 20.83 9.26
CA MET A 1 17.72 20.37 8.90
C MET A 1 18.68 21.55 9.01
N PHE A 2 19.92 21.31 9.39
CA PHE A 2 20.96 22.33 9.53
C PHE A 2 22.12 21.99 8.60
N LEU A 3 21.87 22.08 7.29
CA LEU A 3 22.84 21.73 6.26
C LEU A 3 23.90 22.83 6.14
N LYS A 4 25.16 22.49 6.42
CA LYS A 4 26.32 23.42 6.38
C LYS A 4 26.08 24.74 7.13
N ASN A 5 25.49 24.68 8.32
CA ASN A 5 25.15 25.83 9.17
C ASN A 5 24.03 26.75 8.66
N SER A 6 23.33 26.38 7.58
CA SER A 6 22.15 27.12 7.12
C SER A 6 20.87 26.34 7.43
N PRO A 7 19.85 26.97 8.05
CA PRO A 7 18.61 26.31 8.38
C PRO A 7 17.79 26.05 7.11
N ALA A 8 17.42 24.79 6.90
CA ALA A 8 16.52 24.37 5.83
C ALA A 8 15.34 23.57 6.41
N THR A 9 14.14 23.85 5.92
CA THR A 9 12.93 23.15 6.32
C THR A 9 12.53 22.17 5.23
N VAL A 10 12.38 20.90 5.60
CA VAL A 10 11.81 19.88 4.73
C VAL A 10 10.46 19.47 5.32
N THR A 11 9.41 19.52 4.52
CA THR A 11 8.05 19.12 4.92
C THR A 11 7.56 18.04 3.97
N LEU A 12 6.95 17.00 4.53
CA LEU A 12 6.37 15.91 3.77
C LEU A 12 4.87 15.89 4.01
N ILE A 13 4.09 16.06 2.95
CA ILE A 13 2.62 16.06 3.00
C ILE A 13 2.15 14.84 2.23
N SER A 14 1.17 14.11 2.75
CA SER A 14 0.51 13.04 2.02
C SER A 14 -1.00 13.18 2.07
N ARG A 15 -1.64 13.10 0.92
CA ARG A 15 -3.08 13.25 0.74
C ARG A 15 -3.64 11.97 0.13
N ARG A 16 -4.63 11.37 0.79
CA ARG A 16 -5.32 10.17 0.31
C ARG A 16 -6.60 10.55 -0.41
N CYS A 17 -6.82 9.96 -1.59
CA CYS A 17 -8.03 10.13 -2.37
C CYS A 17 -9.22 9.42 -1.72
N THR A 18 -10.37 10.10 -1.69
CA THR A 18 -11.62 9.57 -1.13
C THR A 18 -12.43 8.75 -2.15
N ARG A 19 -12.22 8.93 -3.46
CA ARG A 19 -13.05 8.37 -4.55
C ARG A 19 -13.15 6.84 -4.58
N ARG A 20 -12.17 6.12 -4.00
CA ARG A 20 -12.21 4.65 -3.82
C ARG A 20 -11.62 4.23 -2.47
N LEU A 21 -12.25 4.69 -1.38
CA LEU A 21 -11.83 4.34 -0.02
C LEU A 21 -12.14 2.89 0.35
N GLY A 22 -11.19 2.31 1.09
CA GLY A 22 -11.39 1.06 1.79
C GLY A 22 -10.14 0.44 2.37
N THR A 23 -10.35 -0.70 3.01
CA THR A 23 -9.34 -1.53 3.63
C THR A 23 -8.68 -2.44 2.60
N ARG A 24 -7.44 -2.82 2.91
CA ARG A 24 -6.50 -3.45 1.98
C ARG A 24 -7.05 -4.63 1.19
N MET A 25 -7.84 -5.50 1.80
CA MET A 25 -8.32 -6.73 1.14
C MET A 25 -9.74 -6.60 0.57
N TRP A 26 -10.47 -5.54 0.92
CA TRP A 26 -11.84 -5.31 0.46
C TRP A 26 -11.92 -4.32 -0.70
N ARG A 27 -10.90 -3.46 -0.86
CA ARG A 27 -10.81 -2.50 -1.95
C ARG A 27 -9.43 -2.54 -2.59
N ARG A 28 -9.36 -3.17 -3.76
CA ARG A 28 -8.19 -3.19 -4.64
C ARG A 28 -8.61 -2.85 -6.06
N GLY A 29 -7.62 -2.57 -6.92
CA GLY A 29 -7.87 -2.22 -8.30
C GLY A 29 -8.58 -0.89 -8.50
N ALA A 30 -9.09 -0.70 -9.72
CA ALA A 30 -9.91 0.42 -10.12
C ALA A 30 -11.42 0.14 -9.98
N ASN A 31 -12.24 1.20 -9.94
CA ASN A 31 -13.68 1.12 -10.26
C ASN A 31 -13.90 1.32 -11.78
N LEU A 32 -15.15 1.21 -12.24
CA LEU A 32 -15.51 1.47 -13.65
C LEU A 32 -15.30 2.93 -14.09
N GLU A 33 -15.17 3.87 -13.15
CA GLU A 33 -14.91 5.28 -13.41
C GLU A 33 -13.41 5.56 -13.62
N GLY A 34 -12.52 4.61 -13.28
CA GLY A 34 -11.07 4.78 -13.36
C GLY A 34 -10.41 5.17 -12.04
N ASP A 35 -11.12 5.25 -10.92
CA ASP A 35 -10.52 5.53 -9.62
C ASP A 35 -9.86 4.31 -9.03
N THR A 36 -8.58 4.44 -8.66
CA THR A 36 -7.83 3.36 -8.01
C THR A 36 -7.91 3.42 -6.50
N ALA A 37 -8.01 2.25 -5.87
CA ALA A 37 -7.93 2.14 -4.43
C ALA A 37 -6.55 2.61 -3.93
N ASN A 38 -6.53 3.15 -2.69
CA ASN A 38 -5.31 3.60 -2.02
C ASN A 38 -4.47 4.62 -2.85
N PHE A 39 -5.14 5.47 -3.64
CA PHE A 39 -4.46 6.55 -4.35
C PHE A 39 -4.00 7.62 -3.36
N ILE A 40 -2.70 7.89 -3.34
CA ILE A 40 -2.07 8.85 -2.44
C ILE A 40 -1.12 9.73 -3.24
N GLU A 41 -1.26 11.04 -3.05
CA GLU A 41 -0.28 12.05 -3.42
C GLU A 41 0.68 12.27 -2.26
N THR A 42 1.97 12.28 -2.54
CA THR A 42 3.01 12.62 -1.57
C THR A 42 3.83 13.77 -2.13
N GLU A 43 3.85 14.87 -1.38
CA GLU A 43 4.51 16.11 -1.75
C GLU A 43 5.63 16.41 -0.75
N GLN A 44 6.84 16.56 -1.27
CA GLN A 44 8.00 16.99 -0.52
C GLN A 44 8.27 18.46 -0.80
N LEU A 45 8.21 19.28 0.25
CA LEU A 45 8.53 20.70 0.22
C LEU A 45 9.92 20.93 0.81
N LEU A 46 10.70 21.79 0.17
CA LEU A 46 11.95 22.34 0.68
C LEU A 46 11.82 23.86 0.74
N GLU A 47 12.05 24.43 1.92
CA GLU A 47 12.14 25.88 2.11
C GLU A 47 13.53 26.28 2.57
N PHE A 48 14.11 27.26 1.89
CA PHE A 48 15.46 27.75 2.17
C PHE A 48 15.62 29.21 1.76
N GLU A 49 15.98 30.09 2.71
CA GLU A 49 16.28 31.51 2.45
C GLU A 49 15.23 32.22 1.55
N GLY A 50 13.94 31.92 1.75
CA GLY A 50 12.83 32.49 0.96
C GLY A 50 12.48 31.71 -0.30
N ALA A 51 13.37 30.85 -0.82
CA ALA A 51 13.06 29.93 -1.89
C ALA A 51 12.14 28.79 -1.40
N ARG A 52 11.21 28.38 -2.25
CA ARG A 52 10.29 27.26 -1.98
C ARG A 52 10.28 26.31 -3.15
N ILE A 53 10.50 25.02 -2.87
CA ILE A 53 10.56 23.99 -3.89
C ILE A 53 9.58 22.87 -3.51
N SER A 54 8.76 22.43 -4.45
CA SER A 54 7.82 21.32 -4.27
C SER A 54 8.08 20.20 -5.27
N PHE A 55 8.14 18.98 -4.77
CA PHE A 55 8.24 17.76 -5.57
C PHE A 55 7.09 16.82 -5.23
N LEU A 56 6.27 16.52 -6.23
CA LEU A 56 5.10 15.66 -6.09
C LEU A 56 5.36 14.27 -6.66
N GLN A 57 4.85 13.23 -6.00
CA GLN A 57 4.79 11.85 -6.49
C GLN A 57 3.45 11.24 -6.14
N ILE A 58 3.02 10.22 -6.90
CA ILE A 58 1.78 9.49 -6.63
C ILE A 58 2.02 8.00 -6.47
N ARG A 59 1.14 7.35 -5.71
CA ARG A 59 1.06 5.89 -5.62
C ARG A 59 -0.40 5.45 -5.60
N GLY A 60 -0.65 4.21 -6.01
CA GLY A 60 -1.99 3.64 -5.96
C GLY A 60 -2.01 2.15 -6.26
N SER A 61 -3.20 1.57 -6.18
CA SER A 61 -3.42 0.21 -6.69
C SER A 61 -3.25 0.18 -8.21
N ILE A 62 -2.97 -1.01 -8.75
CA ILE A 62 -2.90 -1.23 -10.21
C ILE A 62 -4.28 -0.94 -10.82
N PRO A 63 -4.39 -0.08 -11.85
CA PRO A 63 -5.67 0.40 -12.41
C PRO A 63 -6.43 -0.63 -13.25
N LEU A 64 -6.43 -1.90 -12.83
CA LEU A 64 -7.22 -2.98 -13.41
C LEU A 64 -8.44 -3.29 -12.52
N LEU A 65 -9.41 -4.01 -13.07
CA LEU A 65 -10.52 -4.57 -12.30
C LEU A 65 -10.05 -5.89 -11.68
N TRP A 66 -9.71 -5.86 -10.39
CA TRP A 66 -9.25 -7.04 -9.65
C TRP A 66 -9.54 -6.95 -8.17
N GLU A 67 -9.61 -8.10 -7.53
CA GLU A 67 -9.91 -8.25 -6.11
C GLU A 67 -8.98 -9.28 -5.45
N GLN A 68 -8.85 -9.17 -4.13
CA GLN A 68 -8.12 -10.12 -3.30
C GLN A 68 -8.84 -10.26 -1.95
N ILE A 69 -10.01 -10.90 -2.01
CA ILE A 69 -10.91 -11.01 -0.86
C ILE A 69 -10.39 -12.04 0.14
N VAL A 70 -10.43 -11.68 1.43
CA VAL A 70 -10.03 -12.56 2.55
C VAL A 70 -10.83 -13.86 2.59
N ASP A 71 -10.12 -14.97 2.80
CA ASP A 71 -10.67 -16.32 2.93
C ASP A 71 -10.05 -17.12 4.09
N LEU A 72 -9.55 -16.43 5.13
CA LEU A 72 -8.71 -16.97 6.22
C LEU A 72 -7.35 -17.53 5.79
N SER A 73 -6.97 -17.47 4.51
CA SER A 73 -5.60 -17.79 4.10
C SER A 73 -4.63 -16.67 4.49
N TYR A 74 -3.36 -17.02 4.74
CA TYR A 74 -2.31 -16.04 5.02
C TYR A 74 -2.14 -15.03 3.87
N LYS A 75 -2.19 -15.52 2.61
CA LYS A 75 -2.25 -14.71 1.40
C LYS A 75 -3.44 -15.17 0.56
N PRO A 76 -4.57 -14.43 0.56
CA PRO A 76 -5.73 -14.77 -0.26
C PRO A 76 -5.36 -14.71 -1.76
N ARG A 77 -6.03 -15.51 -2.58
CA ARG A 77 -5.77 -15.53 -4.03
C ARG A 77 -6.22 -14.24 -4.69
N LEU A 78 -5.44 -13.79 -5.67
CA LEU A 78 -5.76 -12.65 -6.50
C LEU A 78 -6.68 -13.09 -7.64
N ASN A 79 -7.77 -12.35 -7.84
CA ASN A 79 -8.71 -12.60 -8.93
C ASN A 79 -8.80 -11.36 -9.84
N ILE A 80 -8.45 -11.52 -11.12
CA ILE A 80 -8.62 -10.49 -12.14
C ILE A 80 -10.03 -10.66 -12.71
N ILE A 81 -10.82 -9.59 -12.69
CA ILE A 81 -12.19 -9.58 -13.17
C ILE A 81 -12.12 -9.30 -14.67
N ASP A 82 -12.44 -10.31 -15.48
CA ASP A 82 -12.54 -10.13 -16.92
C ASP A 82 -13.82 -9.36 -17.24
N HIS A 83 -13.66 -8.15 -17.77
CA HIS A 83 -14.74 -7.23 -18.09
C HIS A 83 -14.39 -6.46 -19.35
N ASP A 84 -15.35 -6.33 -20.26
CA ASP A 84 -15.22 -5.67 -21.57
C ASP A 84 -14.72 -4.21 -21.48
N GLN A 85 -15.05 -3.51 -20.40
CA GLN A 85 -14.64 -2.13 -20.13
C GLN A 85 -13.25 -1.98 -19.52
N THR A 86 -12.51 -3.06 -19.23
CA THR A 86 -11.21 -2.96 -18.53
C THR A 86 -10.25 -1.99 -19.24
N SER A 87 -10.11 -2.07 -20.56
CA SER A 87 -9.27 -1.13 -21.31
C SER A 87 -9.75 0.32 -21.19
N LYS A 88 -11.07 0.55 -21.20
CA LYS A 88 -11.66 1.90 -21.03
C LYS A 88 -11.42 2.45 -19.63
N VAL A 89 -11.43 1.59 -18.61
CA VAL A 89 -11.13 1.97 -17.22
C VAL A 89 -9.69 2.44 -17.09
N VAL A 90 -8.75 1.68 -17.67
CA VAL A 90 -7.32 2.03 -17.68
C VAL A 90 -7.09 3.34 -18.45
N GLU A 91 -7.70 3.49 -19.62
CA GLU A 91 -7.63 4.72 -20.43
C GLU A 91 -8.17 5.94 -19.68
N ARG A 92 -9.36 5.84 -19.08
CA ARG A 92 -9.95 6.92 -18.27
C ARG A 92 -9.04 7.31 -17.11
N HIS A 93 -8.52 6.32 -16.39
CA HIS A 93 -7.64 6.53 -15.27
C HIS A 93 -6.42 7.36 -15.65
N PHE A 94 -5.74 6.97 -16.73
CA PHE A 94 -4.55 7.68 -17.17
C PHE A 94 -4.86 9.00 -17.85
N SER A 95 -5.98 9.14 -18.55
CA SER A 95 -6.43 10.43 -19.07
C SER A 95 -6.64 11.46 -17.95
N ASP A 96 -7.26 11.06 -16.84
CA ASP A 96 -7.45 11.90 -15.64
C ASP A 96 -6.10 12.26 -14.97
N LEU A 97 -5.10 11.38 -15.04
CA LEU A 97 -3.75 11.70 -14.55
C LEU A 97 -3.01 12.65 -15.49
N CYS A 98 -3.02 12.39 -16.80
CA CYS A 98 -2.35 13.25 -17.78
C CYS A 98 -2.91 14.68 -17.75
N GLN A 99 -4.22 14.83 -17.60
CA GLN A 99 -4.86 16.14 -17.50
C GLN A 99 -4.41 16.92 -16.26
N ARG A 100 -4.19 16.23 -15.13
CA ARG A 100 -3.83 16.87 -13.86
C ARG A 100 -2.32 17.10 -13.70
N TYR A 101 -1.51 16.21 -14.25
CA TYR A 101 -0.09 16.15 -13.93
C TYR A 101 0.84 16.27 -15.14
N GLY A 102 0.33 16.20 -16.37
CA GLY A 102 1.16 16.17 -17.57
C GLY A 102 1.76 14.78 -17.83
N ASP A 103 3.06 14.73 -18.08
CA ASP A 103 3.77 13.50 -18.48
C ASP A 103 3.71 12.43 -17.37
N ILE A 104 3.26 11.22 -17.68
CA ILE A 104 3.13 10.14 -16.69
C ILE A 104 4.25 9.11 -16.88
N LEU A 105 5.00 8.88 -15.80
CA LEU A 105 5.96 7.80 -15.67
C LEU A 105 5.42 6.79 -14.64
N VAL A 106 5.37 5.52 -14.99
CA VAL A 106 4.84 4.45 -14.14
C VAL A 106 5.94 3.44 -13.83
N ALA A 107 6.26 3.26 -12.55
CA ALA A 107 7.02 2.12 -12.06
C ALA A 107 6.10 1.08 -11.41
N ASP A 108 6.12 -0.11 -11.97
CA ASP A 108 5.43 -1.28 -11.45
C ASP A 108 6.43 -2.18 -10.70
N LEU A 109 6.24 -2.30 -9.38
CA LEU A 109 7.12 -3.01 -8.44
C LEU A 109 6.58 -4.41 -8.07
N THR A 110 5.74 -4.98 -8.93
CA THR A 110 5.13 -6.30 -8.72
C THR A 110 6.13 -7.44 -8.87
N ASP A 111 5.89 -8.52 -8.14
CA ASP A 111 6.63 -9.77 -8.34
C ASP A 111 6.19 -10.39 -9.66
N LYS A 112 7.14 -10.90 -10.45
CA LYS A 112 6.86 -11.54 -11.74
C LYS A 112 6.37 -12.98 -11.60
N ASN A 113 6.34 -13.52 -10.38
CA ASN A 113 5.94 -14.89 -10.10
C ASN A 113 4.50 -15.01 -9.56
N GLY A 114 3.87 -16.16 -9.82
CA GLY A 114 2.57 -16.53 -9.28
C GLY A 114 1.42 -15.59 -9.67
N ASP A 115 0.51 -15.35 -8.73
CA ASP A 115 -0.68 -14.52 -8.94
C ASP A 115 -0.34 -13.03 -9.17
N GLU A 116 0.74 -12.52 -8.56
CA GLU A 116 1.23 -11.15 -8.82
C GLU A 116 1.76 -11.01 -10.24
N GLY A 117 2.50 -12.01 -10.73
CA GLY A 117 3.01 -12.03 -12.10
C GLY A 117 1.91 -12.01 -13.15
N ARG A 118 0.81 -12.74 -12.90
CA ARG A 118 -0.38 -12.70 -13.78
C ARG A 118 -1.02 -11.31 -13.85
N LEU A 119 -1.11 -10.62 -12.72
CA LEU A 119 -1.60 -9.25 -12.69
C LEU A 119 -0.64 -8.27 -13.37
N SER A 120 0.67 -8.43 -13.16
CA SER A 120 1.70 -7.62 -13.82
C SER A 120 1.64 -7.76 -15.34
N MET A 121 1.52 -8.99 -15.86
CA MET A 121 1.37 -9.25 -17.29
C MET A 121 0.08 -8.64 -17.87
N ALA A 122 -1.05 -8.81 -17.17
CA ALA A 122 -2.31 -8.20 -17.60
C ALA A 122 -2.20 -6.66 -17.63
N TYR A 123 -1.50 -6.08 -16.65
CA TYR A 123 -1.32 -4.64 -16.59
C TYR A 123 -0.40 -4.14 -17.71
N ALA A 124 0.73 -4.81 -17.93
CA ALA A 124 1.63 -4.49 -19.04
C ALA A 124 0.91 -4.52 -20.40
N ALA A 125 0.06 -5.52 -20.64
CA ALA A 125 -0.73 -5.63 -21.86
C ALA A 125 -1.72 -4.45 -22.06
N GLU A 126 -2.29 -3.90 -20.99
CA GLU A 126 -3.11 -2.68 -21.09
C GLU A 126 -2.26 -1.42 -21.27
N MET A 127 -1.09 -1.35 -20.63
CA MET A 127 -0.17 -0.22 -20.77
C MET A 127 0.39 -0.09 -22.20
N GLU A 128 0.62 -1.21 -22.89
CA GLU A 128 1.06 -1.23 -24.30
C GLU A 128 0.04 -0.59 -25.25
N LYS A 129 -1.25 -0.57 -24.89
CA LYS A 129 -2.30 0.07 -25.68
C LYS A 129 -2.30 1.58 -25.56
N LEU A 130 -1.73 2.12 -24.48
CA LEU A 130 -1.71 3.56 -24.21
C LEU A 130 -0.53 4.22 -24.92
N GLN A 131 -0.84 5.18 -25.77
CA GLN A 131 0.17 6.05 -26.38
C GLN A 131 0.48 7.19 -25.41
N ASN A 132 1.75 7.56 -25.26
CA ASN A 132 2.23 8.68 -24.41
C ASN A 132 2.35 8.41 -22.90
N ILE A 133 2.51 7.15 -22.47
CA ILE A 133 2.81 6.83 -21.07
C ILE A 133 4.05 5.95 -20.99
N ARG A 134 5.01 6.36 -20.17
CA ARG A 134 6.22 5.58 -19.93
C ARG A 134 5.95 4.55 -18.84
N TYR A 135 5.92 3.27 -19.21
CA TYR A 135 5.76 2.15 -18.28
C TYR A 135 7.08 1.39 -18.08
N VAL A 136 7.44 1.12 -16.83
CA VAL A 136 8.61 0.33 -16.43
C VAL A 136 8.20 -0.74 -15.42
N SER A 137 8.41 -2.00 -15.78
CA SER A 137 8.19 -3.17 -14.91
C SER A 137 9.50 -3.59 -14.24
N PHE A 138 9.56 -3.49 -12.92
CA PHE A 138 10.74 -3.78 -12.11
C PHE A 138 10.44 -4.81 -11.03
N ASP A 139 11.09 -5.97 -11.11
CA ASP A 139 10.91 -7.03 -10.11
C ASP A 139 11.66 -6.68 -8.83
N PHE A 140 10.94 -6.08 -7.88
CA PHE A 140 11.50 -5.65 -6.61
C PHE A 140 11.93 -6.84 -5.72
N HIS A 141 11.26 -7.99 -5.79
CA HIS A 141 11.58 -9.13 -4.94
C HIS A 141 12.88 -9.81 -5.38
N HIS A 142 13.02 -10.04 -6.68
CA HIS A 142 14.26 -10.59 -7.23
C HIS A 142 15.43 -9.61 -7.06
N SER A 143 15.19 -8.32 -7.31
CA SER A 143 16.27 -7.33 -7.34
C SER A 143 16.67 -6.86 -5.93
N CYS A 144 15.76 -6.71 -4.99
CA CYS A 144 16.03 -6.17 -3.65
C CYS A 144 15.83 -7.18 -2.51
N GLY A 145 15.59 -8.46 -2.80
CA GLY A 145 15.25 -9.50 -1.82
C GLY A 145 16.31 -9.80 -0.76
N ASN A 146 17.59 -9.60 -1.07
CA ASN A 146 18.71 -9.86 -0.15
C ASN A 146 19.15 -8.65 0.68
N SER A 147 18.26 -7.70 0.92
CA SER A 147 18.58 -6.41 1.55
C SER A 147 19.60 -5.57 0.76
N ASN A 148 19.73 -5.82 -0.55
CA ASN A 148 20.66 -5.13 -1.43
C ASN A 148 19.92 -4.01 -2.18
N PHE A 149 19.75 -2.90 -1.49
CA PHE A 149 18.94 -1.77 -1.98
C PHE A 149 19.69 -0.85 -2.94
N ASP A 150 20.98 -1.10 -3.14
CA ASP A 150 21.76 -0.52 -4.24
C ASP A 150 21.12 -0.86 -5.60
N ASN A 151 20.37 -1.97 -5.68
CA ASN A 151 19.65 -2.36 -6.90
C ASN A 151 18.44 -1.46 -7.22
N ILE A 152 18.02 -0.54 -6.33
CA ILE A 152 17.06 0.51 -6.68
C ILE A 152 17.71 1.54 -7.62
N GLU A 153 19.04 1.68 -7.59
CA GLU A 153 19.74 2.52 -8.56
C GLU A 153 19.55 1.99 -9.98
N LEU A 154 19.47 0.66 -10.18
CA LEU A 154 19.15 0.07 -11.49
C LEU A 154 17.76 0.46 -12.01
N LEU A 155 16.80 0.69 -11.12
CA LEU A 155 15.50 1.24 -11.50
C LEU A 155 15.65 2.72 -11.89
N TYR A 156 16.40 3.49 -11.08
CA TYR A 156 16.65 4.91 -11.35
C TYR A 156 17.33 5.11 -12.71
N ASP A 157 18.36 4.33 -13.02
CA ASP A 157 19.12 4.42 -14.27
C ASP A 157 18.21 4.21 -15.50
N GLN A 158 17.15 3.41 -15.38
CA GLN A 158 16.18 3.19 -16.47
C GLN A 158 15.18 4.32 -16.65
N ILE A 159 15.00 5.16 -15.63
CA ILE A 159 13.99 6.23 -15.61
C ILE A 159 14.59 7.63 -15.45
N ALA A 160 15.91 7.75 -15.28
CA ALA A 160 16.55 9.00 -14.89
C ALA A 160 16.26 10.14 -15.87
N GLU A 161 16.34 9.87 -17.17
CA GLU A 161 16.04 10.85 -18.22
C GLU A 161 14.60 11.37 -18.12
N ASP A 162 13.62 10.45 -18.02
CA ASP A 162 12.21 10.80 -17.87
C ASP A 162 11.97 11.56 -16.56
N PHE A 163 12.57 11.10 -15.46
CA PHE A 163 12.43 11.67 -14.12
C PHE A 163 12.99 13.10 -14.03
N GLU A 164 14.17 13.34 -14.61
CA GLU A 164 14.79 14.68 -14.66
C GLU A 164 14.00 15.62 -15.56
N LYS A 165 13.44 15.12 -16.67
CA LYS A 165 12.56 15.90 -17.56
C LYS A 165 11.27 16.35 -16.85
N GLN A 166 10.70 15.52 -15.96
CA GLN A 166 9.51 15.88 -15.19
C GLN A 166 9.77 17.06 -14.25
N GLY A 167 10.97 17.17 -13.70
CA GLY A 167 11.41 18.28 -12.87
C GLY A 167 10.60 18.43 -11.58
N TYR A 168 10.65 19.63 -11.00
CA TYR A 168 9.96 20.00 -9.77
C TYR A 168 9.52 21.46 -9.84
N PHE A 169 8.56 21.83 -9.01
CA PHE A 169 8.09 23.20 -8.90
C PHE A 169 9.04 24.03 -8.05
N PHE A 170 9.47 25.20 -8.52
CA PHE A 170 10.44 26.05 -7.85
C PHE A 170 10.01 27.51 -7.91
N ILE A 171 9.80 28.10 -6.74
CA ILE A 171 9.67 29.55 -6.52
C ILE A 171 11.00 30.09 -5.96
N GLY A 172 11.53 31.10 -6.62
CA GLY A 172 12.74 31.80 -6.20
C GLY A 172 12.52 32.70 -4.99
N LYS A 173 13.58 33.42 -4.59
CA LYS A 173 13.57 34.22 -3.35
C LYS A 173 12.67 35.45 -3.44
N GLU A 174 12.41 35.94 -4.65
CA GLU A 174 11.61 37.15 -4.91
C GLU A 174 10.15 36.79 -5.22
N GLY A 175 9.79 35.50 -5.15
CA GLY A 175 8.43 35.00 -5.41
C GLY A 175 8.17 34.67 -6.88
N GLU A 176 9.20 34.73 -7.73
CA GLU A 176 9.15 34.38 -9.14
C GLU A 176 9.09 32.85 -9.33
N VAL A 177 8.24 32.39 -10.25
CA VAL A 177 8.18 30.97 -10.62
C VAL A 177 9.34 30.67 -11.58
N LEU A 178 10.32 29.91 -11.10
CA LEU A 178 11.52 29.52 -11.85
C LEU A 178 11.32 28.23 -12.64
N SER A 179 10.53 27.29 -12.13
CA SER A 179 10.17 26.06 -12.83
C SER A 179 8.85 25.49 -12.35
N GLU A 180 8.18 24.75 -13.23
CA GLU A 180 7.00 23.96 -12.92
C GLU A 180 7.29 22.49 -13.17
N GLN A 181 6.69 21.62 -12.34
CA GLN A 181 6.74 20.18 -12.53
C GLN A 181 5.84 19.80 -13.71
N LYS A 182 6.41 19.15 -14.74
CA LYS A 182 5.74 18.85 -16.03
C LYS A 182 5.21 17.43 -16.13
N GLY A 183 5.43 16.62 -15.11
CA GLY A 183 5.01 15.24 -15.07
C GLY A 183 5.06 14.65 -13.68
N ILE A 184 4.53 13.43 -13.54
CA ILE A 184 4.43 12.74 -12.26
C ILE A 184 4.95 11.31 -12.37
N MET A 185 5.65 10.90 -11.31
CA MET A 185 6.03 9.51 -11.11
C MET A 185 4.95 8.78 -10.31
N ARG A 186 4.37 7.75 -10.91
CA ARG A 186 3.43 6.82 -10.28
C ARG A 186 4.15 5.53 -9.90
N THR A 187 4.08 5.17 -8.62
CA THR A 187 4.57 3.87 -8.13
C THR A 187 3.40 2.95 -7.77
N ASN A 188 3.40 1.73 -8.30
CA ASN A 188 2.40 0.71 -8.01
C ASN A 188 3.03 -0.53 -7.38
N CYS A 189 2.29 -1.19 -6.51
CA CYS A 189 2.59 -2.54 -6.05
C CYS A 189 1.30 -3.27 -5.66
N VAL A 190 1.26 -4.60 -5.80
CA VAL A 190 0.16 -5.43 -5.28
C VAL A 190 0.18 -5.42 -3.76
N ASP A 191 1.35 -5.62 -3.16
CA ASP A 191 1.48 -5.87 -1.74
C ASP A 191 2.55 -4.99 -1.09
N CYS A 192 2.10 -4.39 0.01
CA CYS A 192 2.75 -3.55 0.98
C CYS A 192 3.19 -2.15 0.53
N LEU A 193 2.77 -1.19 1.35
CA LEU A 193 3.26 0.17 1.37
C LEU A 193 4.80 0.23 1.36
N ASP A 194 5.45 -0.78 1.93
CA ASP A 194 6.89 -0.81 2.13
C ASP A 194 7.69 -0.71 0.81
N ARG A 195 7.32 -1.44 -0.27
CA ARG A 195 8.06 -1.35 -1.55
C ARG A 195 7.88 0.02 -2.20
N THR A 196 6.66 0.55 -2.17
CA THR A 196 6.35 1.87 -2.71
C THR A 196 6.98 2.98 -1.88
N ASN A 197 7.01 2.86 -0.54
CA ASN A 197 7.55 3.87 0.36
C ASN A 197 9.07 3.97 0.21
N VAL A 198 9.75 2.82 0.12
CA VAL A 198 11.20 2.78 -0.12
C VAL A 198 11.54 3.42 -1.47
N THR A 199 10.78 3.10 -2.52
CA THR A 199 11.01 3.64 -3.86
C THR A 199 10.74 5.15 -3.92
N GLN A 200 9.62 5.62 -3.35
CA GLN A 200 9.29 7.04 -3.27
C GLN A 200 10.34 7.80 -2.44
N SER A 201 10.71 7.29 -1.26
CA SER A 201 11.76 7.90 -0.42
C SER A 201 13.10 7.99 -1.15
N PHE A 202 13.48 6.96 -1.92
CA PHE A 202 14.69 6.97 -2.73
C PHE A 202 14.66 8.05 -3.82
N LEU A 203 13.55 8.17 -4.56
CA LEU A 203 13.39 9.16 -5.63
C LEU A 203 13.33 10.59 -5.06
N ALA A 204 12.62 10.75 -3.96
CA ALA A 204 12.54 11.98 -3.21
C ALA A 204 13.92 12.43 -2.68
N ARG A 205 14.78 11.48 -2.28
CA ARG A 205 16.17 11.75 -1.93
C ARG A 205 16.99 12.24 -3.12
N LYS A 206 16.87 11.61 -4.30
CA LYS A 206 17.56 12.05 -5.53
C LYS A 206 17.10 13.47 -5.92
N CYS A 207 15.79 13.73 -5.85
CA CYS A 207 15.24 15.07 -6.07
C CYS A 207 15.76 16.07 -5.03
N LEU A 208 15.73 15.75 -3.74
CA LEU A 208 16.23 16.62 -2.67
C LEU A 208 17.70 17.02 -2.89
N ASN A 209 18.55 16.06 -3.29
CA ASN A 209 19.94 16.37 -3.65
C ASN A 209 20.02 17.42 -4.77
N SER A 210 19.29 17.22 -5.87
CA SER A 210 19.24 18.18 -6.97
C SER A 210 18.74 19.56 -6.51
N GLN A 211 17.72 19.59 -5.66
CA GLN A 211 17.16 20.83 -5.12
C GLN A 211 18.18 21.58 -4.26
N LEU A 212 18.84 20.88 -3.34
CA LEU A 212 19.87 21.43 -2.45
C LEU A 212 21.11 21.94 -3.21
N GLN A 213 21.49 21.26 -4.30
CA GLN A 213 22.53 21.73 -5.21
C GLN A 213 22.08 22.98 -5.98
N ARG A 214 20.82 23.01 -6.42
CA ARG A 214 20.26 24.14 -7.17
C ARG A 214 20.16 25.41 -6.33
N VAL A 215 19.85 25.31 -5.04
CA VAL A 215 19.83 26.45 -4.11
C VAL A 215 21.23 26.82 -3.57
N GLY A 216 22.26 26.05 -3.91
CA GLY A 216 23.66 26.35 -3.56
C GLY A 216 24.10 25.90 -2.16
N ILE A 217 23.30 25.09 -1.45
CA ILE A 217 23.69 24.52 -0.14
C ILE A 217 24.74 23.42 -0.35
N LEU A 218 24.49 22.53 -1.30
CA LEU A 218 25.38 21.43 -1.65
C LEU A 218 26.20 21.78 -2.90
N SER A 219 27.47 21.40 -2.93
CA SER A 219 28.25 21.46 -4.18
C SER A 219 27.81 20.35 -5.13
N SER A 220 28.17 20.42 -6.40
CA SER A 220 27.84 19.36 -7.38
C SER A 220 28.42 17.99 -7.02
N THR A 221 29.41 17.93 -6.12
CA THR A 221 30.01 16.69 -5.61
C THR A 221 29.39 16.22 -4.29
N ASP A 222 28.67 17.10 -3.59
CA ASP A 222 28.09 16.76 -2.29
C ASP A 222 26.72 16.09 -2.44
N CYS A 223 26.46 15.12 -1.57
CA CYS A 223 25.17 14.43 -1.44
C CYS A 223 24.67 14.55 -0.01
N ILE A 224 23.34 14.61 0.20
CA ILE A 224 22.75 14.64 1.54
C ILE A 224 23.18 13.44 2.41
N SER A 225 23.46 12.29 1.79
CA SER A 225 23.95 11.10 2.47
C SER A 225 25.31 11.28 3.14
N MET A 226 26.08 12.31 2.76
CA MET A 226 27.34 12.67 3.43
C MET A 226 27.11 13.40 4.76
N PHE A 227 25.91 13.97 4.98
CA PHE A 227 25.52 14.68 6.19
C PHE A 227 24.66 13.76 7.05
N SER A 228 25.32 12.96 7.92
CA SER A 228 24.66 11.88 8.66
C SER A 228 23.45 12.35 9.48
N GLU A 229 23.55 13.47 10.18
CA GLU A 229 22.46 13.96 11.05
C GLU A 229 21.23 14.39 10.25
N ASP A 230 21.41 15.22 9.22
CA ASP A 230 20.31 15.68 8.36
C ASP A 230 19.71 14.52 7.56
N PHE A 231 20.54 13.57 7.14
CA PHE A 231 20.07 12.37 6.45
C PHE A 231 19.23 11.47 7.36
N GLU A 232 19.58 11.34 8.65
CA GLU A 232 18.73 10.66 9.63
C GLU A 232 17.38 11.36 9.80
N ILE A 233 17.34 12.70 9.84
CA ILE A 233 16.08 13.47 9.90
C ILE A 233 15.21 13.15 8.69
N PHE A 234 15.80 13.15 7.48
CA PHE A 234 15.09 12.80 6.25
C PHE A 234 14.51 11.37 6.30
N LYS A 235 15.32 10.40 6.74
CA LYS A 235 14.88 9.01 6.84
C LYS A 235 13.76 8.83 7.85
N ASN A 236 13.87 9.45 9.03
CA ASN A 236 12.82 9.38 10.04
C ASN A 236 11.50 9.97 9.52
N LEU A 237 11.53 11.08 8.80
CA LEU A 237 10.33 11.67 8.19
C LEU A 237 9.59 10.71 7.24
N TRP A 238 10.33 9.97 6.39
CA TRP A 238 9.77 8.96 5.49
C TRP A 238 9.33 7.67 6.19
N VAL A 239 9.95 7.32 7.32
CA VAL A 239 9.50 6.21 8.17
C VAL A 239 8.15 6.56 8.80
N ASP A 240 8.04 7.75 9.39
CA ASP A 240 6.83 8.20 10.08
C ASP A 240 5.65 8.33 9.10
N GLN A 241 5.88 8.92 7.92
CA GLN A 241 4.87 8.99 6.86
C GLN A 241 4.42 7.60 6.38
N GLY A 242 5.36 6.65 6.25
CA GLY A 242 5.03 5.27 5.91
C GLY A 242 4.20 4.60 7.00
N ASP A 243 4.52 4.80 8.27
CA ASP A 243 3.78 4.24 9.39
C ASP A 243 2.34 4.76 9.44
N GLU A 244 2.12 6.07 9.29
CA GLU A 244 0.79 6.69 9.31
C GLU A 244 -0.10 6.14 8.17
N ILE A 245 0.43 6.05 6.96
CA ILE A 245 -0.35 5.53 5.83
C ILE A 245 -0.61 4.03 5.98
N SER A 246 0.33 3.29 6.58
CA SER A 246 0.12 1.87 6.86
C SER A 246 -0.96 1.65 7.92
N LEU A 247 -1.02 2.49 8.95
CA LEU A 247 -2.05 2.46 9.98
C LEU A 247 -3.43 2.70 9.36
N GLU A 248 -3.54 3.69 8.49
CA GLU A 248 -4.80 4.00 7.81
C GLU A 248 -5.26 2.85 6.89
N TYR A 249 -4.34 2.25 6.14
CA TYR A 249 -4.66 1.24 5.12
C TYR A 249 -4.79 -0.20 5.66
N SER A 250 -3.98 -0.56 6.65
CA SER A 250 -3.87 -1.94 7.19
C SER A 250 -4.10 -2.04 8.70
N GLY A 251 -4.24 -0.91 9.41
CA GLY A 251 -4.42 -0.88 10.87
C GLY A 251 -3.17 -1.18 11.68
N THR A 252 -2.00 -1.22 11.03
CA THR A 252 -0.71 -1.50 11.68
C THR A 252 0.39 -0.64 11.06
N HIS A 253 1.49 -0.45 11.79
CA HIS A 253 2.70 0.19 11.27
C HIS A 253 3.25 -0.50 10.01
N ALA A 254 4.07 0.20 9.22
CA ALA A 254 4.68 -0.33 8.00
C ALA A 254 5.60 -1.51 8.35
N LEU A 255 5.71 -2.50 7.44
CA LEU A 255 6.73 -3.54 7.62
C LEU A 255 8.03 -3.02 7.01
N LYS A 256 9.16 -3.60 7.39
CA LYS A 256 10.48 -3.17 6.90
C LYS A 256 10.76 -1.70 7.22
N ARG A 257 10.26 -1.16 8.33
CA ARG A 257 10.58 0.20 8.80
C ARG A 257 12.10 0.48 8.84
N ASP A 258 12.86 -0.54 9.23
CA ASP A 258 14.30 -0.48 9.41
C ASP A 258 15.03 -0.34 8.07
N LEU A 259 14.36 -0.71 6.98
CA LEU A 259 14.87 -0.50 5.64
C LEU A 259 14.92 0.98 5.29
N VAL A 260 13.83 1.71 5.49
CA VAL A 260 13.81 3.15 5.23
C VAL A 260 14.74 3.87 6.21
N ARG A 261 14.82 3.39 7.46
CA ARG A 261 15.61 4.02 8.52
C ARG A 261 17.12 3.77 8.42
N TYR A 262 17.55 2.55 8.12
CA TYR A 262 18.96 2.14 8.19
C TYR A 262 19.51 1.61 6.87
N GLY A 263 18.67 1.50 5.83
CA GLY A 263 19.06 0.86 4.56
C GLY A 263 19.29 -0.65 4.67
N LYS A 264 19.13 -1.24 5.86
CA LYS A 264 19.34 -2.67 6.15
C LYS A 264 18.34 -3.14 7.21
N GLN A 265 17.91 -4.39 7.11
CA GLN A 265 16.96 -4.96 8.05
C GLN A 265 17.68 -5.42 9.33
N THR A 266 17.28 -4.90 10.50
CA THR A 266 17.86 -5.32 11.80
C THR A 266 17.09 -6.50 12.41
N MET A 267 17.74 -7.28 13.27
CA MET A 267 17.09 -8.42 13.93
C MET A 267 15.93 -8.00 14.85
N ALA A 268 16.07 -6.87 15.55
CA ALA A 268 14.98 -6.30 16.34
C ALA A 268 13.81 -5.81 15.45
N GLY A 269 14.13 -5.26 14.28
CA GLY A 269 13.15 -4.92 13.24
C GLY A 269 12.35 -6.11 12.76
N MET A 270 13.00 -7.24 12.47
CA MET A 270 12.32 -8.46 12.02
C MET A 270 11.30 -8.99 13.03
N ILE A 271 11.58 -8.89 14.33
CA ILE A 271 10.61 -9.30 15.37
C ILE A 271 9.41 -8.36 15.39
N LYS A 272 9.63 -7.04 15.31
CA LYS A 272 8.55 -6.04 15.27
C LYS A 272 7.72 -6.17 13.99
N ASP A 273 8.36 -6.48 12.87
CA ASP A 273 7.71 -6.79 11.59
C ASP A 273 6.84 -8.05 11.73
N GLY A 274 7.34 -9.09 12.41
CA GLY A 274 6.57 -10.31 12.68
C GLY A 274 5.31 -10.08 13.50
N ILE A 275 5.40 -9.28 14.58
CA ILE A 275 4.25 -8.89 15.40
C ILE A 275 3.24 -8.08 14.55
N SER A 276 3.74 -7.14 13.76
CA SER A 276 2.90 -6.31 12.88
C SER A 276 2.20 -7.17 11.81
N ALA A 277 2.87 -8.18 11.26
CA ALA A 277 2.28 -9.12 10.31
C ALA A 277 1.17 -9.98 10.94
N LEU A 278 1.34 -10.42 12.19
CA LEU A 278 0.29 -11.14 12.94
C LEU A 278 -0.90 -10.25 13.24
N SER A 279 -0.67 -9.02 13.69
CA SER A 279 -1.72 -8.03 13.91
C SER A 279 -2.48 -7.73 12.61
N ARG A 280 -1.78 -7.54 11.49
CA ARG A 280 -2.39 -7.38 10.15
C ARG A 280 -3.28 -8.55 9.79
N TYR A 281 -2.81 -9.79 10.01
CA TYR A 281 -3.60 -10.98 9.72
C TYR A 281 -4.91 -11.00 10.52
N TYR A 282 -4.86 -10.67 11.82
CA TYR A 282 -6.05 -10.59 12.64
C TYR A 282 -7.01 -9.47 12.18
N LEU A 283 -6.48 -8.26 11.96
CA LEU A 283 -7.28 -7.11 11.54
C LEU A 283 -7.96 -7.34 10.19
N ASN A 284 -7.21 -7.81 9.18
CA ASN A 284 -7.71 -8.06 7.84
C ASN A 284 -8.86 -9.07 7.82
N ASN A 285 -8.77 -10.14 8.63
CA ASN A 285 -9.79 -11.18 8.64
C ASN A 285 -11.02 -10.82 9.48
N PHE A 286 -10.84 -10.10 10.59
CA PHE A 286 -11.89 -10.00 11.62
C PHE A 286 -12.41 -8.57 11.87
N GLN A 287 -11.60 -7.53 11.69
CA GLN A 287 -12.00 -6.15 12.02
C GLN A 287 -12.21 -5.25 10.79
N ASP A 288 -11.62 -5.59 9.65
CA ASP A 288 -11.68 -4.76 8.45
C ASP A 288 -13.09 -4.56 7.89
N GLY A 289 -14.03 -5.49 8.12
CA GLY A 289 -15.42 -5.30 7.70
C GLY A 289 -16.11 -4.12 8.41
N ILE A 290 -15.78 -3.87 9.69
CA ILE A 290 -16.30 -2.72 10.46
C ILE A 290 -15.62 -1.43 9.99
N ARG A 291 -14.29 -1.46 9.80
CA ARG A 291 -13.52 -0.29 9.32
C ARG A 291 -13.97 0.13 7.92
N GLN A 292 -14.21 -0.84 7.04
CA GLN A 292 -14.73 -0.58 5.71
C GLN A 292 -16.12 0.09 5.77
N ALA A 293 -17.00 -0.36 6.67
CA ALA A 293 -18.31 0.27 6.87
C ALA A 293 -18.17 1.73 7.34
N SER A 294 -17.22 2.01 8.24
CA SER A 294 -16.92 3.39 8.66
C SER A 294 -16.39 4.26 7.52
N CYS A 295 -15.50 3.73 6.68
CA CYS A 295 -15.03 4.46 5.49
C CYS A 295 -16.19 4.83 4.56
N PHE A 296 -17.16 3.93 4.34
CA PHE A 296 -18.33 4.21 3.51
C PHE A 296 -19.26 5.26 4.11
N LEU A 297 -19.51 5.20 5.42
CA LEU A 297 -20.32 6.20 6.09
C LEU A 297 -19.66 7.58 6.01
N PHE A 298 -18.34 7.64 6.11
CA PHE A 298 -17.58 8.88 5.95
C PHE A 298 -17.65 9.42 4.52
N ASP A 299 -17.46 8.56 3.52
CA ASP A 299 -17.59 8.93 2.10
C ASP A 299 -19.00 9.44 1.77
N SER A 300 -20.03 8.75 2.26
CA SER A 300 -21.43 9.16 2.10
C SER A 300 -21.73 10.49 2.81
N LEU A 301 -21.09 10.75 3.94
CA LEU A 301 -21.21 12.02 4.66
C LEU A 301 -20.53 13.16 3.90
N LEU A 302 -19.35 12.92 3.32
CA LEU A 302 -18.67 13.88 2.46
C LEU A 302 -19.52 14.24 1.23
N ASP A 303 -20.05 13.23 0.54
CA ASP A 303 -20.98 13.44 -0.59
C ASP A 303 -22.20 14.28 -0.17
N ALA A 304 -22.75 14.03 1.02
CA ALA A 304 -23.87 14.81 1.55
C ALA A 304 -23.47 16.26 1.88
N ILE A 305 -22.27 16.49 2.42
CA ILE A 305 -21.75 17.83 2.71
C ILE A 305 -21.48 18.59 1.41
N ASP A 306 -20.90 17.95 0.39
CA ASP A 306 -20.64 18.56 -0.91
C ASP A 306 -21.93 18.93 -1.64
N LEU A 307 -22.97 18.07 -1.52
CA LEU A 307 -24.32 18.34 -2.02
C LEU A 307 -24.95 19.57 -1.32
N ILE A 308 -24.83 19.66 0.01
CA ILE A 308 -25.36 20.80 0.80
C ILE A 308 -24.56 22.08 0.52
N SER A 309 -23.26 21.95 0.26
CA SER A 309 -22.35 23.08 0.00
C SER A 309 -22.40 23.59 -1.45
N GLY A 310 -23.24 22.99 -2.30
CA GLY A 310 -23.49 23.47 -3.66
C GLY A 310 -22.32 23.29 -4.64
N ARG A 311 -21.39 22.37 -4.35
CA ARG A 311 -20.19 22.14 -5.19
C ARG A 311 -20.31 20.92 -6.13
N CYS A 312 -21.51 20.62 -6.64
CA CYS A 312 -21.71 19.46 -7.49
C CYS A 312 -22.02 19.81 -8.96
N ASP A 313 -21.20 19.27 -9.87
CA ASP A 313 -21.65 18.93 -11.22
C ASP A 313 -22.49 17.63 -11.12
N VAL A 314 -23.78 17.73 -11.38
CA VAL A 314 -24.72 16.61 -11.29
C VAL A 314 -24.51 15.69 -12.50
N ASN A 315 -23.67 14.68 -12.35
CA ASN A 315 -23.56 13.61 -13.33
C ASN A 315 -24.59 12.51 -13.03
N THR A 316 -25.57 12.35 -13.92
CA THR A 316 -26.76 11.47 -13.77
C THR A 316 -26.43 9.97 -13.82
N SER A 317 -25.16 9.60 -13.99
CA SER A 317 -24.70 8.21 -14.06
C SER A 317 -24.25 7.60 -12.72
N ARG A 318 -24.27 8.36 -11.61
CA ARG A 318 -23.96 7.83 -10.27
C ARG A 318 -25.18 7.11 -9.67
N PRO A 319 -25.16 5.77 -9.46
CA PRO A 319 -26.13 5.16 -8.56
C PRO A 319 -25.79 5.57 -7.12
N SER A 320 -26.79 5.96 -6.35
CA SER A 320 -26.66 6.30 -4.93
C SER A 320 -26.04 5.13 -4.14
N SER A 321 -25.01 5.43 -3.35
CA SER A 321 -24.25 4.49 -2.52
C SER A 321 -25.05 3.95 -1.32
N ALA A 322 -26.23 4.52 -1.04
CA ALA A 322 -27.10 4.13 0.06
C ALA A 322 -28.17 3.11 -0.37
N GLN A 323 -27.77 1.84 -0.55
CA GLN A 323 -28.71 0.72 -0.38
C GLN A 323 -28.36 -0.03 0.90
N LEU A 324 -29.18 0.22 1.94
CA LEU A 324 -29.13 -0.44 3.23
C LEU A 324 -29.67 -1.87 3.06
N ASN A 325 -28.80 -2.83 2.74
CA ASN A 325 -29.19 -4.24 2.79
C ASN A 325 -29.25 -4.71 4.26
N GLY A 326 -30.33 -5.42 4.58
CA GLY A 326 -30.78 -5.76 5.93
C GLY A 326 -29.73 -6.40 6.84
N PHE A 327 -29.90 -6.13 8.14
CA PHE A 327 -29.12 -6.69 9.23
C PHE A 327 -29.41 -8.18 9.41
N GLU A 328 -28.61 -9.09 8.83
CA GLU A 328 -28.53 -10.47 9.32
C GLU A 328 -27.11 -11.05 9.24
N THR A 329 -26.54 -11.37 10.41
CA THR A 329 -26.08 -12.71 10.85
C THR A 329 -24.99 -12.59 11.92
N PHE A 330 -25.11 -13.40 12.97
CA PHE A 330 -24.23 -13.50 14.13
C PHE A 330 -22.75 -13.69 13.76
N SER A 331 -21.87 -13.00 14.50
CA SER A 331 -20.43 -13.20 14.46
C SER A 331 -20.08 -14.57 15.07
N TYR A 332 -19.83 -15.59 14.24
CA TYR A 332 -19.38 -16.92 14.68
C TYR A 332 -17.94 -16.92 15.26
N ILE A 333 -17.32 -15.74 15.42
CA ILE A 333 -15.94 -15.53 15.86
C ILE A 333 -15.63 -16.08 17.26
N PRO A 334 -16.47 -15.84 18.30
CA PRO A 334 -16.17 -16.36 19.64
C PRO A 334 -16.23 -17.89 19.66
N VAL A 335 -17.17 -18.46 18.91
CA VAL A 335 -17.41 -19.91 18.86
C VAL A 335 -16.29 -20.62 18.09
N ALA A 336 -15.89 -20.11 16.92
CA ALA A 336 -14.79 -20.68 16.14
C ALA A 336 -13.44 -20.55 16.86
N SER A 337 -13.19 -19.42 17.52
CA SER A 337 -11.96 -19.20 18.30
C SER A 337 -11.91 -20.10 19.54
N ALA A 338 -13.03 -20.25 20.26
CA ALA A 338 -13.15 -21.15 21.40
C ALA A 338 -12.97 -22.62 21.00
N LEU A 339 -13.52 -23.04 19.84
CA LEU A 339 -13.35 -24.40 19.32
C LEU A 339 -11.91 -24.69 18.89
N LEU A 340 -11.21 -23.73 18.28
CA LEU A 340 -9.80 -23.90 17.89
C LEU A 340 -8.85 -23.89 19.09
N ILE A 341 -9.03 -22.98 20.04
CA ILE A 341 -8.24 -22.94 21.29
C ILE A 341 -8.53 -24.17 22.14
N GLY A 342 -9.80 -24.57 22.25
CA GLY A 342 -10.22 -25.80 22.91
C GLY A 342 -9.60 -27.05 22.27
N GLY A 343 -9.64 -27.14 20.93
CA GLY A 343 -9.04 -28.24 20.19
C GLY A 343 -7.51 -28.32 20.38
N LEU A 344 -6.81 -27.19 20.26
CA LEU A 344 -5.35 -27.11 20.42
C LEU A 344 -4.88 -27.41 21.85
N THR A 345 -5.60 -26.92 22.86
CA THR A 345 -5.30 -27.19 24.26
C THR A 345 -5.53 -28.66 24.60
N VAL A 346 -6.64 -29.25 24.15
CA VAL A 346 -6.91 -30.69 24.31
C VAL A 346 -5.84 -31.54 23.61
N THR A 347 -5.41 -31.18 22.39
CA THR A 347 -4.31 -31.90 21.71
C THR A 347 -2.96 -31.74 22.40
N SER A 348 -2.65 -30.57 22.97
CA SER A 348 -1.37 -30.32 23.65
C SER A 348 -1.30 -31.06 24.99
N ILE A 349 -2.41 -31.10 25.73
CA ILE A 349 -2.51 -31.84 26.99
C ILE A 349 -2.40 -33.34 26.74
N THR A 350 -3.09 -33.86 25.72
CA THR A 350 -3.02 -35.29 25.36
C THR A 350 -1.65 -35.70 24.83
N LEU A 351 -0.96 -34.84 24.06
CA LEU A 351 0.43 -35.08 23.62
C LEU A 351 1.43 -35.07 24.78
N ASN A 352 1.31 -34.13 25.72
CA ASN A 352 2.18 -34.08 26.90
C ASN A 352 1.97 -35.30 27.83
N GLN A 353 0.73 -35.80 27.92
CA GLN A 353 0.45 -37.04 28.67
C GLN A 353 1.10 -38.28 28.04
N VAL A 354 1.23 -38.33 26.70
CA VAL A 354 1.96 -39.40 26.00
C VAL A 354 3.47 -39.35 26.28
N GLY A 355 4.05 -38.16 26.48
CA GLY A 355 5.47 -37.98 26.81
C GLY A 355 5.84 -38.36 28.25
N VAL A 356 4.91 -38.23 29.21
CA VAL A 356 5.16 -38.42 30.64
C VAL A 356 4.73 -39.80 31.16
N ALA A 357 3.68 -40.42 30.60
CA ALA A 357 3.05 -41.62 31.18
C ALA A 357 3.46 -42.98 30.55
N GLY A 358 4.40 -43.00 29.60
CA GLY A 358 4.74 -44.23 28.87
C GLY A 358 3.70 -44.61 27.81
N ARG A 359 4.14 -45.36 26.79
CA ARG A 359 3.34 -45.68 25.58
C ARG A 359 2.17 -46.64 25.89
N ASN A 360 1.04 -46.09 26.30
CA ASN A 360 -0.23 -46.81 26.35
C ASN A 360 -0.99 -46.63 25.03
N ALA A 361 -1.46 -47.73 24.42
CA ALA A 361 -2.08 -47.71 23.09
C ALA A 361 -3.34 -46.83 23.04
N GLN A 362 -4.11 -46.77 24.13
CA GLN A 362 -5.29 -45.90 24.24
C GLN A 362 -4.95 -44.40 24.19
N THR A 363 -3.82 -44.00 24.77
CA THR A 363 -3.38 -42.60 24.79
C THR A 363 -2.91 -42.13 23.41
N ILE A 364 -2.28 -43.04 22.64
CA ILE A 364 -1.87 -42.78 21.25
C ILE A 364 -3.09 -42.69 20.33
N VAL A 365 -4.07 -43.59 20.49
CA VAL A 365 -5.30 -43.54 19.68
C VAL A 365 -6.10 -42.27 19.98
N SER A 366 -6.22 -41.87 21.25
CA SER A 366 -6.91 -40.64 21.65
C SER A 366 -6.24 -39.38 21.10
N SER A 367 -4.90 -39.30 21.12
CA SER A 367 -4.17 -38.15 20.56
C SER A 367 -4.30 -38.05 19.03
N VAL A 368 -4.29 -39.19 18.32
CA VAL A 368 -4.51 -39.24 16.86
C VAL A 368 -5.94 -38.83 16.51
N ILE A 369 -6.95 -39.27 17.26
CA ILE A 369 -8.35 -38.87 17.05
C ILE A 369 -8.51 -37.36 17.33
N CYS A 370 -7.96 -36.85 18.43
CA CYS A 370 -8.02 -35.41 18.73
C CYS A 370 -7.31 -34.57 17.67
N ALA A 371 -6.14 -35.01 17.19
CA ALA A 371 -5.44 -34.35 16.10
C ALA A 371 -6.25 -34.38 14.79
N GLY A 372 -6.90 -35.52 14.47
CA GLY A 372 -7.79 -35.66 13.32
C GLY A 372 -9.04 -34.78 13.39
N VAL A 373 -9.67 -34.69 14.57
CA VAL A 373 -10.83 -33.81 14.82
C VAL A 373 -10.43 -32.34 14.72
N THR A 374 -9.30 -31.95 15.32
CA THR A 374 -8.78 -30.58 15.23
C THR A 374 -8.38 -30.22 13.80
N ALA A 375 -7.77 -31.14 13.04
CA ALA A 375 -7.47 -30.95 11.62
C ALA A 375 -8.74 -30.87 10.75
N GLY A 376 -9.75 -31.69 11.03
CA GLY A 376 -11.06 -31.64 10.39
C GLY A 376 -11.80 -30.32 10.66
N LEU A 377 -11.81 -29.86 11.91
CA LEU A 377 -12.35 -28.55 12.31
C LEU A 377 -11.61 -27.41 11.61
N MET A 378 -10.27 -27.43 11.56
CA MET A 378 -9.48 -26.44 10.81
C MET A 378 -9.81 -26.47 9.31
N ALA A 379 -9.99 -27.65 8.71
CA ALA A 379 -10.36 -27.78 7.30
C ALA A 379 -11.76 -27.21 7.03
N VAL A 380 -12.74 -27.48 7.90
CA VAL A 380 -14.09 -26.94 7.81
C VAL A 380 -14.08 -25.42 7.99
N VAL A 381 -13.37 -24.89 8.99
CA VAL A 381 -13.21 -23.45 9.22
C VAL A 381 -12.54 -22.77 8.01
N LYS A 382 -11.48 -23.37 7.46
CA LYS A 382 -10.79 -22.85 6.27
C LYS A 382 -11.69 -22.89 5.04
N SER A 383 -12.45 -23.96 4.84
CA SER A 383 -13.39 -24.07 3.70
C SER A 383 -14.54 -23.04 3.78
N ASN A 384 -14.95 -22.66 4.99
CA ASN A 384 -15.97 -21.64 5.23
C ASN A 384 -15.37 -20.25 5.54
N GLY A 385 -14.07 -20.04 5.30
CA GLY A 385 -13.36 -18.85 5.75
C GLY A 385 -13.98 -17.54 5.26
N ARG A 386 -14.47 -17.50 4.02
CA ARG A 386 -15.18 -16.34 3.46
C ARG A 386 -16.47 -15.95 4.19
N GLN A 387 -17.12 -16.88 4.89
CA GLN A 387 -18.32 -16.62 5.70
C GLN A 387 -17.98 -16.22 7.14
N ILE A 388 -16.80 -16.62 7.63
CA ILE A 388 -16.31 -16.34 8.98
C ILE A 388 -15.60 -14.97 9.03
N CYS A 389 -14.99 -14.54 7.93
CA CYS A 389 -14.43 -13.20 7.80
C CYS A 389 -15.51 -12.12 7.85
N SER A 390 -15.20 -11.01 8.51
CA SER A 390 -16.11 -9.86 8.62
C SER A 390 -16.29 -9.20 7.26
N LYS A 391 -17.47 -9.34 6.65
CA LYS A 391 -17.81 -8.69 5.38
C LYS A 391 -18.29 -7.24 5.60
N PRO A 392 -17.92 -6.28 4.74
CA PRO A 392 -18.46 -4.94 4.78
C PRO A 392 -19.96 -4.97 4.51
N ARG A 393 -20.76 -4.38 5.41
CA ARG A 393 -22.23 -4.43 5.36
C ARG A 393 -22.85 -3.45 4.36
N LEU A 394 -22.08 -2.46 3.89
CA LEU A 394 -22.53 -1.36 3.03
C LEU A 394 -21.91 -1.39 1.63
N CYS A 395 -21.16 -2.44 1.27
CA CYS A 395 -20.41 -2.46 0.02
C CYS A 395 -21.13 -3.30 -1.04
N ARG A 396 -21.40 -2.71 -2.21
CA ARG A 396 -21.40 -3.50 -3.45
C ARG A 396 -19.94 -3.70 -3.87
N LEU A 397 -19.50 -4.95 -3.98
CA LEU A 397 -18.32 -5.25 -4.78
C LEU A 397 -18.63 -4.76 -6.20
N ILE A 398 -17.69 -4.05 -6.80
CA ILE A 398 -17.75 -3.74 -8.24
C ILE A 398 -17.20 -4.95 -8.96
#